data_AF-A0A4R1LBV5-F1
#
_entry.id   AF-A0A4R1LBV5-F1
#
_cell.length_a   1.000
_cell.length_b   1.000
_cell.length_c   1.000
_cell.angle_alpha   90.00
_cell.angle_beta   90.00
_cell.angle_gamma   90.00
#
_symmetry.space_group_name_H-M   'P 1'
#
loop_
_entity.id
_entity.type
_entity.pdbx_description
1 polymer ?
#
loop_
_entity_poly.entity_id
_entity_poly.type
_entity_poly.pdbx_seq_one_letter_code
_entity_poly.pdbx_strand_id
1 'polypeptide(L)'
;MRYSEIGILVLVACSIAAQAQSEASNRCAALKTATLTEVEITDSVPVPEGKTIPPAYPGASPVGPLPAHCRVDGMINRRKGVDGVEYGIGFSLALPEPDAWNGDFMMQGGGGGNGVVAYPVGSSYTGDKPALARGFAVASTDSGHKAKTGGFDFTFMRDQQAYLDFAYMANAEVAGVAKQIIDRYYARPAAYSYFVGCSTGGREGMILSQRFPTVFNGIVSGDPAMRTGLSNLAIAQWIPVAYNKASPKDASGKPEIDKFLTETDRKIFMDGLMKQCDARDGVADGMIFDPIGCDFDPAVLACKSGQVDTCIAPEKIAAIKKAFAGPKNTYGTQVYPGFLYDTGIASTTGIPGLLALSKNGLFGPYTTATELDVDAAALHASDPLVEPASTNLSTFSQDGGKLIFFHGDSDPWFSPLDTLGYYKSLAATNGGANKVAEWSRMFLVPGMAHCGGGPSLDHFDMLSALVGWVEKGAAPESVVATGSAFPGRSRPLCAYPKHAQYTGSGDTQDARNFQCR
;
A
#
# COMPACT_ATOMS: atom_id res chain seq x y z
N MET A 1 -21.80 -61.75 -2.15
CA MET A 1 -22.50 -60.55 -1.64
C MET A 1 -21.52 -59.47 -1.14
N ARG A 2 -20.57 -58.99 -1.96
CA ARG A 2 -19.66 -57.88 -1.58
C ARG A 2 -19.28 -56.91 -2.73
N TYR A 3 -19.88 -57.04 -3.91
CA TYR A 3 -19.64 -56.13 -5.05
C TYR A 3 -20.80 -55.15 -5.31
N SER A 4 -21.96 -55.34 -4.68
CA SER A 4 -23.14 -54.48 -4.89
C SER A 4 -23.15 -53.23 -4.00
N GLU A 5 -22.47 -53.27 -2.84
CA GLU A 5 -22.44 -52.14 -1.89
C GLU A 5 -21.46 -51.04 -2.34
N ILE A 6 -20.35 -51.40 -2.99
CA ILE A 6 -19.34 -50.44 -3.49
C ILE A 6 -19.90 -49.64 -4.69
N GLY A 7 -20.66 -50.28 -5.59
CA GLY A 7 -21.28 -49.60 -6.73
C GLY A 7 -22.37 -48.61 -6.32
N ILE A 8 -23.14 -48.92 -5.27
CA ILE A 8 -24.17 -48.02 -4.72
C ILE A 8 -23.53 -46.83 -4.00
N LEU A 9 -22.45 -47.03 -3.24
CA LEU A 9 -21.72 -45.95 -2.56
C LEU A 9 -21.08 -44.95 -3.54
N VAL A 10 -20.52 -45.43 -4.66
CA VAL A 10 -19.93 -44.56 -5.70
C VAL A 10 -21.01 -43.79 -6.48
N LEU A 11 -22.13 -44.43 -6.83
CA LEU A 11 -23.26 -43.76 -7.50
C LEU A 11 -23.93 -42.70 -6.61
N VAL A 12 -24.13 -43.00 -5.32
CA VAL A 12 -24.71 -42.05 -4.35
C VAL A 12 -23.75 -40.86 -4.11
N ALA A 13 -22.45 -41.09 -4.01
CA ALA A 13 -21.46 -40.02 -3.89
C ALA A 13 -21.42 -39.11 -5.13
N CYS A 14 -21.49 -39.67 -6.34
CA CYS A 14 -21.60 -38.90 -7.58
C CYS A 14 -22.89 -38.08 -7.66
N SER A 15 -24.04 -38.62 -7.23
CA SER A 15 -25.31 -37.90 -7.22
C SER A 15 -25.33 -36.74 -6.23
N ILE A 16 -24.73 -36.91 -5.04
CA ILE A 16 -24.63 -35.84 -4.03
C ILE A 16 -23.71 -34.71 -4.50
N ALA A 17 -22.55 -35.03 -5.09
CA ALA A 17 -21.63 -34.03 -5.63
C ALA A 17 -22.26 -33.23 -6.79
N ALA A 18 -22.97 -33.90 -7.71
CA ALA A 18 -23.67 -33.25 -8.80
C ALA A 18 -24.83 -32.34 -8.32
N GLN A 19 -25.52 -32.74 -7.25
CA GLN A 19 -26.61 -31.96 -6.67
C GLN A 19 -26.10 -30.73 -5.91
N ALA A 20 -25.00 -30.85 -5.16
CA ALA A 20 -24.34 -29.71 -4.50
C ALA A 20 -23.79 -28.69 -5.50
N GLN A 21 -23.17 -29.16 -6.59
CA GLN A 21 -22.66 -28.29 -7.66
C GLN A 21 -23.80 -27.58 -8.44
N SER A 22 -24.92 -28.26 -8.64
CA SER A 22 -26.17 -27.69 -9.19
C SER A 22 -26.72 -26.60 -8.28
N GLU A 23 -26.78 -26.83 -6.97
CA GLU A 23 -27.30 -25.87 -5.99
C GLU A 23 -26.42 -24.63 -5.86
N ALA A 24 -25.10 -24.79 -5.83
CA ALA A 24 -24.12 -23.70 -5.87
C ALA A 24 -24.26 -22.82 -7.13
N SER A 25 -24.33 -23.45 -8.30
CA SER A 25 -24.56 -22.78 -9.58
C SER A 25 -25.88 -22.00 -9.58
N ASN A 26 -26.95 -22.59 -9.05
CA ASN A 26 -28.26 -21.94 -8.93
C ASN A 26 -28.23 -20.75 -7.96
N ARG A 27 -27.53 -20.85 -6.82
CA ARG A 27 -27.35 -19.73 -5.88
C ARG A 27 -26.60 -18.57 -6.50
N CYS A 28 -25.53 -18.86 -7.23
CA CYS A 28 -24.75 -17.82 -7.92
C CYS A 28 -25.57 -17.12 -9.00
N ALA A 29 -26.24 -17.90 -9.87
CA ALA A 29 -27.09 -17.34 -10.91
C ALA A 29 -28.27 -16.52 -10.34
N ALA A 30 -28.83 -16.92 -9.19
CA ALA A 30 -29.93 -16.20 -8.54
C ALA A 30 -29.56 -14.79 -8.07
N LEU A 31 -28.27 -14.49 -7.82
CA LEU A 31 -27.84 -13.14 -7.46
C LEU A 31 -28.01 -12.14 -8.61
N LYS A 32 -28.03 -12.61 -9.86
CA LYS A 32 -28.24 -11.75 -11.04
C LYS A 32 -29.56 -10.99 -11.00
N THR A 33 -30.58 -11.56 -10.37
CA THR A 33 -31.92 -10.98 -10.24
C THR A 33 -32.19 -10.45 -8.83
N ALA A 34 -31.17 -10.38 -7.97
CA ALA A 34 -31.31 -9.83 -6.64
C ALA A 34 -31.66 -8.34 -6.70
N THR A 35 -32.76 -7.95 -6.06
CA THR A 35 -33.13 -6.54 -5.90
C THR A 35 -32.41 -5.96 -4.69
N LEU A 36 -31.58 -4.94 -4.94
CA LEU A 36 -30.85 -4.16 -3.95
C LEU A 36 -31.07 -2.68 -4.31
N THR A 37 -31.29 -1.82 -3.32
CA THR A 37 -31.56 -0.39 -3.55
C THR A 37 -30.39 0.27 -4.25
N GLU A 38 -30.64 0.93 -5.39
CA GLU A 38 -29.65 1.67 -6.18
C GLU A 38 -28.45 0.85 -6.68
N VAL A 39 -28.60 -0.49 -6.73
CA VAL A 39 -27.57 -1.41 -7.21
C VAL A 39 -28.08 -2.17 -8.44
N GLU A 40 -27.27 -2.16 -9.48
CA GLU A 40 -27.46 -2.99 -10.67
C GLU A 40 -26.44 -4.14 -10.67
N ILE A 41 -26.90 -5.38 -10.57
CA ILE A 41 -26.05 -6.56 -10.79
C ILE A 41 -25.89 -6.80 -12.29
N THR A 42 -24.73 -6.46 -12.81
CA THR A 42 -24.38 -6.54 -14.24
C THR A 42 -23.95 -7.93 -14.68
N ASP A 43 -23.42 -8.76 -13.78
CA ASP A 43 -23.17 -10.19 -14.02
C ASP A 43 -23.13 -10.98 -12.71
N SER A 44 -23.44 -12.27 -12.78
CA SER A 44 -23.27 -13.20 -11.66
C SER A 44 -23.07 -14.62 -12.17
N VAL A 45 -21.83 -15.11 -12.10
CA VAL A 45 -21.42 -16.34 -12.77
C VAL A 45 -20.59 -17.26 -11.86
N PRO A 46 -20.85 -18.58 -11.88
CA PRO A 46 -19.98 -19.53 -11.22
C PRO A 46 -18.64 -19.60 -11.96
N VAL A 47 -17.55 -19.61 -11.19
CA VAL A 47 -16.18 -19.75 -11.67
C VAL A 47 -15.63 -21.07 -11.16
N PRO A 48 -15.20 -21.99 -12.05
CA PRO A 48 -14.67 -23.27 -11.63
C PRO A 48 -13.32 -23.11 -10.90
N GLU A 49 -12.99 -24.11 -10.09
CA GLU A 49 -11.65 -24.26 -9.51
C GLU A 49 -10.58 -24.30 -10.60
N GLY A 50 -9.38 -23.82 -10.27
CA GLY A 50 -8.23 -23.87 -11.17
C GLY A 50 -8.04 -22.60 -12.00
N LYS A 51 -8.91 -21.59 -11.85
CA LYS A 51 -8.74 -20.30 -12.52
C LYS A 51 -7.45 -19.63 -12.05
N THR A 52 -6.65 -19.18 -13.02
CA THR A 52 -5.48 -18.34 -12.78
C THR A 52 -5.75 -16.96 -13.36
N ILE A 53 -5.56 -15.93 -12.54
CA ILE A 53 -5.65 -14.53 -12.95
C ILE A 53 -4.30 -14.09 -13.50
N PRO A 54 -4.26 -13.46 -14.68
CA PRO A 54 -3.00 -12.97 -15.24
C PRO A 54 -2.39 -11.88 -14.34
N PRO A 55 -1.08 -11.63 -14.46
CA PRO A 55 -0.41 -10.53 -13.77
C PRO A 55 -1.14 -9.20 -14.00
N ALA A 56 -1.33 -8.43 -12.93
CA ALA A 56 -1.97 -7.11 -13.01
C ALA A 56 -1.13 -6.07 -13.76
N TYR A 57 0.19 -6.28 -13.82
CA TYR A 57 1.16 -5.43 -14.52
C TYR A 57 2.42 -6.24 -14.89
N PRO A 58 3.27 -5.76 -15.82
CA PRO A 58 4.50 -6.44 -16.18
C PRO A 58 5.42 -6.69 -14.98
N GLY A 59 5.89 -7.93 -14.83
CA GLY A 59 6.77 -8.35 -13.72
C GLY A 59 6.03 -8.86 -12.47
N ALA A 60 4.72 -8.64 -12.34
CA ALA A 60 3.93 -9.30 -11.29
C ALA A 60 3.75 -10.79 -11.59
N SER A 61 3.55 -11.58 -10.54
CA SER A 61 3.19 -13.00 -10.68
C SER A 61 1.70 -13.17 -10.95
N PRO A 62 1.30 -14.19 -11.72
CA PRO A 62 -0.11 -14.57 -11.83
C PRO A 62 -0.64 -15.03 -10.47
N VAL A 63 -1.95 -14.91 -10.26
CA VAL A 63 -2.61 -15.32 -9.01
C VAL A 63 -3.49 -16.54 -9.26
N GLY A 64 -3.18 -17.64 -8.61
CA GLY A 64 -3.95 -18.89 -8.70
C GLY A 64 -3.05 -20.13 -8.59
N PRO A 65 -3.63 -21.33 -8.74
CA PRO A 65 -5.04 -21.59 -9.03
C PRO A 65 -5.97 -21.15 -7.90
N LEU A 66 -7.12 -20.55 -8.27
CA LEU A 66 -8.15 -20.12 -7.32
C LEU A 66 -9.15 -21.25 -7.04
N PRO A 67 -9.77 -21.29 -5.83
CA PRO A 67 -10.88 -22.19 -5.56
C PRO A 67 -12.09 -21.84 -6.44
N ALA A 68 -13.04 -22.78 -6.54
CA ALA A 68 -14.35 -22.47 -7.13
C ALA A 68 -15.04 -21.35 -6.33
N HIS A 69 -15.68 -20.43 -7.04
CA HIS A 69 -16.35 -19.28 -6.43
C HIS A 69 -17.44 -18.72 -7.34
N CYS A 70 -18.44 -18.06 -6.76
CA CYS A 70 -19.34 -17.19 -7.50
C CYS A 70 -18.69 -15.82 -7.69
N ARG A 71 -18.68 -15.28 -8.91
CA ARG A 71 -18.28 -13.90 -9.20
C ARG A 71 -19.50 -13.06 -9.52
N VAL A 72 -19.67 -11.96 -8.79
CA VAL A 72 -20.74 -10.97 -8.96
C VAL A 72 -20.13 -9.64 -9.37
N ASP A 73 -20.54 -9.10 -10.51
CA ASP A 73 -20.10 -7.79 -10.99
C ASP A 73 -21.30 -6.83 -11.02
N GLY A 74 -21.13 -5.60 -10.57
CA GLY A 74 -22.23 -4.63 -10.50
C GLY A 74 -21.82 -3.18 -10.50
N MET A 75 -22.83 -2.32 -10.42
CA MET A 75 -22.70 -0.87 -10.40
C MET A 75 -23.66 -0.30 -9.35
N ILE A 76 -23.16 0.57 -8.48
CA ILE A 76 -23.95 1.34 -7.52
C ILE A 76 -24.15 2.75 -8.08
N ASN A 77 -25.34 3.33 -7.92
CA ASN A 77 -25.62 4.74 -8.22
C ASN A 77 -25.30 5.16 -9.67
N ARG A 78 -25.62 4.29 -10.65
CA ARG A 78 -25.40 4.57 -12.08
C ARG A 78 -26.11 5.84 -12.53
N ARG A 79 -25.37 6.77 -13.14
CA ARG A 79 -25.88 8.08 -13.57
C ARG A 79 -25.15 8.64 -14.78
N LYS A 80 -25.72 9.69 -15.39
CA LYS A 80 -25.02 10.55 -16.36
C LYS A 80 -24.53 11.81 -15.63
N GLY A 81 -23.22 12.05 -15.68
CA GLY A 81 -22.58 13.22 -15.08
C GLY A 81 -22.23 14.29 -16.10
N VAL A 82 -21.22 15.10 -15.77
CA VAL A 82 -20.71 16.19 -16.63
C VAL A 82 -20.35 15.67 -18.03
N ASP A 83 -20.80 16.41 -19.05
CA ASP A 83 -20.72 16.10 -20.49
C ASP A 83 -21.36 14.76 -20.90
N GLY A 84 -22.35 14.27 -20.14
CA GLY A 84 -23.04 13.02 -20.45
C GLY A 84 -22.20 11.76 -20.26
N VAL A 85 -21.04 11.86 -19.59
CA VAL A 85 -20.22 10.72 -19.21
C VAL A 85 -20.98 9.86 -18.22
N GLU A 86 -20.93 8.55 -18.40
CA GLU A 86 -21.51 7.61 -17.44
C GLU A 86 -20.59 7.44 -16.23
N TYR A 87 -21.16 7.63 -15.05
CA TYR A 87 -20.52 7.39 -13.76
C TYR A 87 -21.36 6.45 -12.90
N GLY A 88 -20.74 5.93 -11.86
CA GLY A 88 -21.30 4.98 -10.91
C GLY A 88 -20.15 4.19 -10.30
N ILE A 89 -20.38 3.62 -9.13
CA ILE A 89 -19.36 2.85 -8.41
C ILE A 89 -19.41 1.41 -8.90
N GLY A 90 -18.47 1.05 -9.77
CA GLY A 90 -18.31 -0.31 -10.25
C GLY A 90 -17.70 -1.17 -9.16
N PHE A 91 -18.17 -2.42 -9.05
CA PHE A 91 -17.61 -3.38 -8.10
C PHE A 91 -17.59 -4.80 -8.67
N SER A 92 -16.69 -5.60 -8.10
CA SER A 92 -16.66 -7.05 -8.28
C SER A 92 -16.55 -7.71 -6.92
N LEU A 93 -17.27 -8.82 -6.73
CA LEU A 93 -17.30 -9.61 -5.51
C LEU A 93 -17.11 -11.09 -5.85
N ALA A 94 -16.11 -11.73 -5.27
CA ALA A 94 -15.93 -13.18 -5.30
C ALA A 94 -16.39 -13.80 -3.98
N LEU A 95 -17.25 -14.80 -4.10
CA LEU A 95 -17.83 -15.56 -2.99
C LEU A 95 -17.35 -17.01 -3.13
N PRO A 96 -16.43 -17.52 -2.29
CA PRO A 96 -16.11 -18.94 -2.25
C PRO A 96 -17.35 -19.80 -2.12
N GLU A 97 -17.27 -21.06 -2.55
CA GLU A 97 -18.34 -22.02 -2.27
C GLU A 97 -18.66 -22.10 -0.76
N PRO A 98 -19.91 -22.38 -0.35
CA PRO A 98 -20.33 -22.31 1.05
C PRO A 98 -19.49 -23.14 2.04
N ASP A 99 -18.92 -24.26 1.60
CA ASP A 99 -18.03 -25.13 2.37
C ASP A 99 -16.58 -24.62 2.43
N ALA A 100 -16.18 -23.78 1.48
CA ALA A 100 -14.87 -23.12 1.43
C ALA A 100 -14.86 -21.74 2.12
N TRP A 101 -16.03 -21.12 2.35
CA TRP A 101 -16.12 -19.81 2.99
C TRP A 101 -15.84 -19.88 4.50
N ASN A 102 -14.83 -19.12 4.94
CA ASN A 102 -14.39 -19.09 6.33
C ASN A 102 -15.28 -18.24 7.26
N GLY A 103 -16.23 -17.48 6.69
CA GLY A 103 -17.12 -16.58 7.44
C GLY A 103 -16.75 -15.10 7.33
N ASP A 104 -15.62 -14.76 6.71
CA ASP A 104 -15.11 -13.39 6.69
C ASP A 104 -15.22 -12.72 5.32
N PHE A 105 -15.20 -11.39 5.37
CA PHE A 105 -15.17 -10.51 4.22
C PHE A 105 -13.87 -9.71 4.19
N MET A 106 -13.23 -9.62 3.02
CA MET A 106 -12.08 -8.75 2.78
C MET A 106 -12.32 -7.86 1.58
N MET A 107 -12.07 -6.56 1.72
CA MET A 107 -12.06 -5.61 0.61
C MET A 107 -10.63 -5.25 0.27
N GLN A 108 -10.24 -5.43 -1.00
CA GLN A 108 -8.95 -4.97 -1.49
C GLN A 108 -9.04 -3.52 -1.94
N GLY A 109 -8.09 -2.70 -1.47
CA GLY A 109 -7.98 -1.30 -1.88
C GLY A 109 -7.50 -1.14 -3.32
N GLY A 110 -7.65 0.07 -3.85
CA GLY A 110 -7.20 0.41 -5.21
C GLY A 110 -5.78 0.95 -5.28
N GLY A 111 -5.49 1.67 -6.37
CA GLY A 111 -4.19 2.29 -6.67
C GLY A 111 -4.30 3.44 -7.68
N GLY A 112 -3.44 4.44 -7.53
CA GLY A 112 -3.40 5.62 -8.40
C GLY A 112 -4.66 6.49 -8.30
N GLY A 113 -5.18 6.96 -9.42
CA GLY A 113 -6.47 7.65 -9.50
C GLY A 113 -7.68 6.72 -9.38
N ASN A 114 -7.46 5.40 -9.22
CA ASN A 114 -8.42 4.33 -9.41
C ASN A 114 -9.21 4.50 -10.73
N GLY A 115 -10.35 3.83 -10.92
CA GLY A 115 -11.04 3.78 -12.21
C GLY A 115 -10.98 2.40 -12.90
N VAL A 116 -10.56 1.37 -12.18
CA VAL A 116 -10.50 -0.02 -12.64
C VAL A 116 -11.05 -0.95 -11.56
N VAL A 117 -12.02 -1.81 -11.91
CA VAL A 117 -12.47 -2.90 -11.04
C VAL A 117 -11.51 -4.07 -11.19
N ALA A 118 -10.60 -4.24 -10.22
CA ALA A 118 -9.66 -5.38 -10.21
C ALA A 118 -10.39 -6.71 -10.00
N TYR A 119 -9.80 -7.84 -10.42
CA TYR A 119 -10.36 -9.14 -10.04
C TYR A 119 -10.27 -9.30 -8.51
N PRO A 120 -11.38 -9.66 -7.82
CA PRO A 120 -11.42 -9.71 -6.37
C PRO A 120 -10.75 -10.98 -5.82
N VAL A 121 -9.42 -11.04 -5.89
CA VAL A 121 -8.62 -12.14 -5.34
C VAL A 121 -8.15 -11.88 -3.91
N GLY A 122 -7.91 -10.60 -3.57
CA GLY A 122 -7.41 -10.18 -2.26
C GLY A 122 -5.95 -10.57 -2.03
N SER A 123 -5.05 -10.23 -2.97
CA SER A 123 -3.62 -10.58 -2.88
C SER A 123 -2.76 -9.57 -2.13
N SER A 124 -3.31 -8.41 -1.75
CA SER A 124 -2.54 -7.35 -1.10
C SER A 124 -2.08 -7.79 0.30
N TYR A 125 -0.77 -7.95 0.49
CA TYR A 125 -0.11 -8.26 1.77
C TYR A 125 -0.67 -9.47 2.51
N THR A 126 -0.97 -10.53 1.75
CA THR A 126 -1.51 -11.81 2.26
C THR A 126 -0.48 -12.94 2.29
N GLY A 127 0.81 -12.62 2.10
CA GLY A 127 1.87 -13.60 1.88
C GLY A 127 1.62 -14.43 0.61
N ASP A 128 1.83 -15.74 0.68
CA ASP A 128 1.78 -16.62 -0.49
C ASP A 128 0.37 -16.95 -1.00
N LYS A 129 -0.65 -16.76 -0.15
CA LYS A 129 -2.03 -17.17 -0.47
C LYS A 129 -2.96 -15.97 -0.45
N PRO A 130 -3.64 -15.66 -1.57
CA PRO A 130 -4.61 -14.57 -1.62
C PRO A 130 -5.81 -14.86 -0.71
N ALA A 131 -6.51 -13.81 -0.25
CA ALA A 131 -7.64 -13.91 0.67
C ALA A 131 -8.74 -14.86 0.13
N LEU A 132 -9.05 -14.82 -1.16
CA LEU A 132 -10.04 -15.71 -1.75
C LEU A 132 -9.67 -17.20 -1.59
N ALA A 133 -8.38 -17.55 -1.76
CA ALA A 133 -7.87 -18.91 -1.55
C ALA A 133 -7.78 -19.31 -0.07
N ARG A 134 -7.91 -18.34 0.84
CA ARG A 134 -7.99 -18.53 2.30
C ARG A 134 -9.44 -18.60 2.80
N GLY A 135 -10.40 -18.58 1.89
CA GLY A 135 -11.83 -18.71 2.19
C GLY A 135 -12.55 -17.40 2.46
N PHE A 136 -11.95 -16.23 2.19
CA PHE A 136 -12.64 -14.95 2.34
C PHE A 136 -13.59 -14.71 1.17
N ALA A 137 -14.75 -14.09 1.44
CA ALA A 137 -15.44 -13.34 0.40
C ALA A 137 -14.62 -12.07 0.11
N VAL A 138 -14.38 -11.74 -1.16
CA VAL A 138 -13.49 -10.63 -1.54
C VAL A 138 -14.19 -9.63 -2.44
N ALA A 139 -14.07 -8.33 -2.17
CA ALA A 139 -14.57 -7.27 -3.05
C ALA A 139 -13.48 -6.31 -3.54
N SER A 140 -13.71 -5.72 -4.71
CA SER A 140 -12.93 -4.63 -5.31
C SER A 140 -13.86 -3.57 -5.91
N THR A 141 -13.36 -2.36 -6.15
CA THR A 141 -14.11 -1.28 -6.80
C THR A 141 -13.24 -0.40 -7.69
N ASP A 142 -13.84 0.23 -8.69
CA ASP A 142 -13.21 1.27 -9.51
C ASP A 142 -13.29 2.67 -8.88
N SER A 143 -13.95 2.81 -7.72
CA SER A 143 -14.14 4.05 -6.99
C SER A 143 -14.99 5.14 -7.69
N GLY A 144 -15.93 4.75 -8.57
CA GLY A 144 -16.96 5.68 -9.07
C GLY A 144 -16.80 6.13 -10.52
N HIS A 145 -15.76 5.67 -11.21
CA HIS A 145 -15.46 6.09 -12.57
C HIS A 145 -14.67 5.02 -13.33
N LYS A 146 -14.50 5.22 -14.65
CA LYS A 146 -13.65 4.36 -15.49
C LYS A 146 -12.46 5.15 -16.00
N ALA A 147 -11.26 4.66 -15.72
CA ALA A 147 -10.02 5.24 -16.23
C ALA A 147 -9.93 5.07 -17.76
N LYS A 148 -9.55 6.14 -18.48
CA LYS A 148 -9.42 6.16 -19.94
C LYS A 148 -7.97 6.06 -20.40
N THR A 149 -7.05 6.62 -19.61
CA THR A 149 -5.62 6.73 -19.97
C THR A 149 -4.68 6.01 -19.00
N GLY A 150 -5.21 5.05 -18.24
CA GLY A 150 -4.47 4.25 -17.25
C GLY A 150 -4.68 4.71 -15.82
N GLY A 151 -3.93 4.13 -14.88
CA GLY A 151 -4.14 4.29 -13.43
C GLY A 151 -3.89 5.68 -12.85
N PHE A 152 -3.54 6.69 -13.65
CA PHE A 152 -3.37 8.09 -13.23
C PHE A 152 -4.23 9.07 -14.05
N ASP A 153 -5.39 8.58 -14.52
CA ASP A 153 -6.41 9.41 -15.16
C ASP A 153 -7.27 10.12 -14.11
N PHE A 154 -7.03 11.42 -13.91
CA PHE A 154 -7.79 12.26 -12.98
C PHE A 154 -8.89 13.08 -13.67
N THR A 155 -9.21 12.81 -14.94
CA THR A 155 -10.21 13.60 -15.68
C THR A 155 -11.63 13.49 -15.12
N PHE A 156 -11.90 12.45 -14.33
CA PHE A 156 -13.18 12.26 -13.63
C PHE A 156 -13.45 13.34 -12.57
N MET A 157 -12.41 13.98 -12.00
CA MET A 157 -12.55 14.97 -10.92
C MET A 157 -13.35 16.22 -11.31
N ARG A 158 -13.55 16.44 -12.62
CA ARG A 158 -14.43 17.49 -13.14
C ARG A 158 -15.92 17.27 -12.81
N ASP A 159 -16.30 16.03 -12.53
CA ASP A 159 -17.62 15.67 -12.06
C ASP A 159 -17.60 15.52 -10.53
N GLN A 160 -18.37 16.38 -9.84
CA GLN A 160 -18.31 16.48 -8.38
C GLN A 160 -18.61 15.15 -7.68
N GLN A 161 -19.65 14.43 -8.11
CA GLN A 161 -20.04 13.20 -7.43
C GLN A 161 -19.02 12.08 -7.71
N ALA A 162 -18.47 11.98 -8.92
CA ALA A 162 -17.40 11.02 -9.21
C ALA A 162 -16.15 11.32 -8.36
N TYR A 163 -15.90 12.61 -8.09
CA TYR A 163 -14.83 12.99 -7.18
C TYR A 163 -15.12 12.57 -5.72
N LEU A 164 -16.35 12.74 -5.23
CA LEU A 164 -16.76 12.30 -3.89
C LEU A 164 -16.69 10.77 -3.74
N ASP A 165 -17.06 10.03 -4.78
CA ASP A 165 -16.98 8.58 -4.85
C ASP A 165 -15.53 8.10 -4.63
N PHE A 166 -14.58 8.67 -5.38
CA PHE A 166 -13.14 8.42 -5.23
C PHE A 166 -12.62 8.88 -3.87
N ALA A 167 -13.03 10.07 -3.43
CA ALA A 167 -12.47 10.69 -2.25
C ALA A 167 -12.78 9.90 -0.98
N TYR A 168 -14.02 9.39 -0.83
CA TYR A 168 -14.37 8.65 0.38
C TYR A 168 -15.59 7.71 0.30
N MET A 169 -16.54 7.89 -0.63
CA MET A 169 -17.80 7.14 -0.55
C MET A 169 -17.69 5.70 -1.04
N ALA A 170 -17.02 5.47 -2.16
CA ALA A 170 -17.15 4.22 -2.92
C ALA A 170 -16.83 2.95 -2.13
N ASN A 171 -15.72 2.96 -1.37
CA ASN A 171 -15.32 1.77 -0.61
C ASN A 171 -16.33 1.40 0.48
N ALA A 172 -16.90 2.38 1.18
CA ALA A 172 -17.92 2.13 2.21
C ALA A 172 -19.24 1.63 1.59
N GLU A 173 -19.65 2.20 0.46
CA GLU A 173 -20.85 1.76 -0.26
C GLU A 173 -20.72 0.33 -0.77
N VAL A 174 -19.60 0.00 -1.41
CA VAL A 174 -19.32 -1.36 -1.91
C VAL A 174 -19.23 -2.35 -0.76
N ALA A 175 -18.60 -2.01 0.37
CA ALA A 175 -18.60 -2.86 1.55
C ALA A 175 -20.02 -3.14 2.08
N GLY A 176 -20.89 -2.13 2.10
CA GLY A 176 -22.30 -2.27 2.49
C GLY A 176 -23.09 -3.18 1.55
N VAL A 177 -22.91 -3.04 0.24
CA VAL A 177 -23.54 -3.90 -0.78
C VAL A 177 -22.99 -5.33 -0.71
N ALA A 178 -21.67 -5.49 -0.57
CA ALA A 178 -21.04 -6.80 -0.46
C ALA A 178 -21.56 -7.57 0.76
N LYS A 179 -21.69 -6.92 1.92
CA LYS A 179 -22.25 -7.55 3.13
C LYS A 179 -23.70 -8.02 2.94
N GLN A 180 -24.53 -7.27 2.22
CA GLN A 180 -25.89 -7.69 1.87
C GLN A 180 -25.90 -8.90 0.92
N ILE A 181 -25.01 -8.91 -0.08
CA ILE A 181 -24.89 -10.05 -1.00
C ILE A 181 -24.38 -11.30 -0.27
N ILE A 182 -23.38 -11.14 0.61
CA ILE A 182 -22.83 -12.22 1.45
C ILE A 182 -23.93 -12.84 2.32
N ASP A 183 -24.69 -12.01 3.04
CA ASP A 183 -25.79 -12.48 3.89
C ASP A 183 -26.83 -13.26 3.08
N ARG A 184 -27.17 -12.79 1.88
CA ARG A 184 -28.10 -13.47 0.98
C ARG A 184 -27.56 -14.79 0.41
N TYR A 185 -26.29 -14.81 0.00
CA TYR A 185 -25.68 -15.97 -0.67
C TYR A 185 -25.41 -17.12 0.32
N TYR A 186 -24.94 -16.79 1.53
CA TYR A 186 -24.60 -17.78 2.56
C TYR A 186 -25.69 -17.98 3.62
N ALA A 187 -26.77 -17.19 3.57
CA ALA A 187 -27.82 -17.15 4.60
C ALA A 187 -27.29 -16.85 6.02
N ARG A 188 -26.17 -16.13 6.11
CA ARG A 188 -25.56 -15.63 7.34
C ARG A 188 -24.64 -14.45 7.02
N PRO A 189 -24.55 -13.42 7.89
CA PRO A 189 -23.66 -12.29 7.67
C PRO A 189 -22.19 -12.68 7.82
N ALA A 190 -21.29 -11.87 7.28
CA ALA A 190 -19.87 -11.98 7.58
C ALA A 190 -19.61 -11.77 9.09
N ALA A 191 -18.79 -12.62 9.69
CA ALA A 191 -18.41 -12.52 11.10
C ALA A 191 -17.48 -11.32 11.32
N TYR A 192 -16.44 -11.20 10.49
CA TYR A 192 -15.53 -10.06 10.48
C TYR A 192 -15.37 -9.50 9.07
N SER A 193 -14.95 -8.23 9.02
CA SER A 193 -14.70 -7.51 7.79
C SER A 193 -13.35 -6.80 7.83
N TYR A 194 -12.57 -6.97 6.77
CA TYR A 194 -11.21 -6.49 6.65
C TYR A 194 -11.03 -5.60 5.42
N PHE A 195 -10.18 -4.59 5.51
CA PHE A 195 -9.72 -3.83 4.35
C PHE A 195 -8.20 -3.89 4.27
N VAL A 196 -7.64 -4.14 3.07
CA VAL A 196 -6.18 -4.13 2.87
C VAL A 196 -5.84 -3.39 1.58
N GLY A 197 -5.02 -2.35 1.68
CA GLY A 197 -4.58 -1.57 0.53
C GLY A 197 -3.23 -0.90 0.77
N CYS A 198 -2.58 -0.51 -0.32
CA CYS A 198 -1.36 0.31 -0.30
C CYS A 198 -1.49 1.48 -1.28
N SER A 199 -0.70 2.55 -1.10
CA SER A 199 -0.78 3.76 -1.93
C SER A 199 -2.14 4.44 -1.77
N THR A 200 -2.89 4.65 -2.86
CA THR A 200 -4.30 5.07 -2.82
C THR A 200 -5.15 4.13 -1.98
N GLY A 201 -4.91 2.82 -2.04
CA GLY A 201 -5.55 1.85 -1.15
C GLY A 201 -5.20 2.10 0.32
N GLY A 202 -3.97 2.50 0.64
CA GLY A 202 -3.61 2.90 2.01
C GLY A 202 -4.41 4.12 2.47
N ARG A 203 -4.47 5.15 1.63
CA ARG A 203 -5.32 6.34 1.87
C ARG A 203 -6.79 5.97 2.07
N GLU A 204 -7.34 5.09 1.24
CA GLU A 204 -8.71 4.58 1.37
C GLU A 204 -8.94 3.89 2.72
N GLY A 205 -8.01 3.05 3.17
CA GLY A 205 -8.04 2.42 4.48
C GLY A 205 -8.07 3.44 5.62
N MET A 206 -7.24 4.49 5.52
CA MET A 206 -7.27 5.59 6.50
C MET A 206 -8.62 6.32 6.49
N ILE A 207 -9.14 6.67 5.32
CA ILE A 207 -10.46 7.33 5.19
C ILE A 207 -11.57 6.47 5.79
N LEU A 208 -11.56 5.16 5.56
CA LEU A 208 -12.51 4.22 6.15
C LEU A 208 -12.45 4.26 7.69
N SER A 209 -11.26 4.23 8.29
CA SER A 209 -11.12 4.34 9.75
C SER A 209 -11.65 5.67 10.31
N GLN A 210 -11.52 6.76 9.55
CA GLN A 210 -11.85 8.12 10.00
C GLN A 210 -13.31 8.50 9.77
N ARG A 211 -13.88 8.10 8.63
CA ARG A 211 -15.22 8.53 8.18
C ARG A 211 -16.26 7.43 8.26
N PHE A 212 -15.85 6.16 8.24
CA PHE A 212 -16.72 4.99 8.27
C PHE A 212 -16.25 3.95 9.30
N PRO A 213 -16.08 4.35 10.57
CA PRO A 213 -15.36 3.59 11.59
C PRO A 213 -15.97 2.22 11.91
N THR A 214 -17.23 1.97 11.53
CA THR A 214 -17.96 0.73 11.81
C THR A 214 -17.99 -0.23 10.62
N VAL A 215 -17.44 0.16 9.46
CA VAL A 215 -17.54 -0.66 8.24
C VAL A 215 -16.56 -1.82 8.25
N PHE A 216 -15.40 -1.70 8.90
CA PHE A 216 -14.38 -2.74 8.95
C PHE A 216 -13.88 -2.96 10.38
N ASN A 217 -13.69 -4.22 10.75
CA ASN A 217 -13.11 -4.63 12.04
C ASN A 217 -11.58 -4.53 12.03
N GLY A 218 -10.96 -4.70 10.85
CA GLY A 218 -9.52 -4.58 10.68
C GLY A 218 -9.15 -3.85 9.39
N ILE A 219 -8.12 -3.01 9.45
CA ILE A 219 -7.60 -2.27 8.28
C ILE A 219 -6.08 -2.39 8.23
N VAL A 220 -5.54 -2.76 7.06
CA VAL A 220 -4.12 -2.59 6.73
C VAL A 220 -3.99 -1.43 5.74
N SER A 221 -3.18 -0.44 6.09
CA SER A 221 -2.90 0.76 5.32
C SER A 221 -1.40 0.87 5.02
N GLY A 222 -0.99 0.38 3.85
CA GLY A 222 0.37 0.47 3.34
C GLY A 222 0.66 1.78 2.61
N ASP A 223 1.87 2.30 2.76
CA ASP A 223 2.44 3.45 2.04
C ASP A 223 1.38 4.51 1.64
N PRO A 224 0.59 5.02 2.61
CA PRO A 224 -0.67 5.67 2.29
C PRO A 224 -0.44 6.99 1.54
N ALA A 225 -1.16 7.17 0.44
CA ALA A 225 -1.20 8.39 -0.36
C ALA A 225 -1.98 9.52 0.35
N MET A 226 -1.51 9.94 1.53
CA MET A 226 -2.27 10.76 2.48
C MET A 226 -2.52 12.18 1.97
N ARG A 227 -1.46 12.88 1.57
CA ARG A 227 -1.50 14.30 1.20
C ARG A 227 -0.79 14.50 -0.12
N THR A 228 -1.39 13.94 -1.17
CA THR A 228 -0.76 13.79 -2.48
C THR A 228 -0.31 15.11 -3.08
N GLY A 229 -1.04 16.22 -2.88
CA GLY A 229 -0.56 17.50 -3.39
C GLY A 229 0.68 18.03 -2.66
N LEU A 230 0.83 17.78 -1.35
CA LEU A 230 2.04 18.13 -0.60
C LEU A 230 3.22 17.21 -0.94
N SER A 231 3.00 15.90 -1.09
CA SER A 231 4.06 14.99 -1.55
C SER A 231 4.48 15.30 -2.99
N ASN A 232 3.53 15.64 -3.87
CA ASN A 232 3.82 16.00 -5.25
C ASN A 232 4.59 17.32 -5.33
N LEU A 233 4.29 18.31 -4.48
CA LEU A 233 5.14 19.51 -4.31
C LEU A 233 6.57 19.10 -3.96
N ALA A 234 6.75 18.16 -3.02
CA ALA A 234 8.07 17.70 -2.63
C ALA A 234 8.83 17.04 -3.80
N ILE A 235 8.23 16.04 -4.45
CA ILE A 235 8.93 15.21 -5.46
C ILE A 235 8.99 15.83 -6.85
N ALA A 236 8.04 16.69 -7.22
CA ALA A 236 7.99 17.32 -8.54
C ALA A 236 8.63 18.71 -8.58
N GLN A 237 8.75 19.39 -7.43
CA GLN A 237 9.28 20.75 -7.35
C GLN A 237 10.45 20.87 -6.38
N TRP A 238 10.25 20.61 -5.08
CA TRP A 238 11.28 20.87 -4.06
C TRP A 238 12.59 20.12 -4.32
N ILE A 239 12.51 18.80 -4.52
CA ILE A 239 13.68 17.94 -4.73
C ILE A 239 14.39 18.30 -6.06
N PRO A 240 13.69 18.36 -7.22
CA PRO A 240 14.32 18.79 -8.47
C PRO A 240 14.95 20.17 -8.41
N VAL A 241 14.28 21.15 -7.79
CA VAL A 241 14.81 22.51 -7.62
C VAL A 241 16.10 22.50 -6.78
N ALA A 242 16.15 21.71 -5.71
CA ALA A 242 17.34 21.57 -4.89
C ALA A 242 18.52 21.01 -5.70
N TYR A 243 18.30 19.97 -6.51
CA TYR A 243 19.34 19.35 -7.33
C TYR A 243 19.78 20.23 -8.49
N ASN A 244 18.85 20.90 -9.17
CA ASN A 244 19.12 21.80 -10.29
C ASN A 244 20.11 22.92 -9.95
N LYS A 245 20.20 23.35 -8.68
CA LYS A 245 21.20 24.34 -8.24
C LYS A 245 22.64 23.85 -8.37
N ALA A 246 22.85 22.53 -8.31
CA ALA A 246 24.15 21.87 -8.36
C ALA A 246 24.30 20.94 -9.58
N SER A 247 23.31 20.88 -10.46
CA SER A 247 23.38 20.14 -11.71
C SER A 247 24.25 20.85 -12.75
N PRO A 248 24.99 20.09 -13.60
CA PRO A 248 25.55 20.62 -14.83
C PRO A 248 24.48 21.29 -15.69
N LYS A 249 24.87 22.27 -16.49
CA LYS A 249 23.97 22.97 -17.41
C LYS A 249 24.25 22.53 -18.85
N ASP A 250 23.18 22.40 -19.63
CA ASP A 250 23.26 22.19 -21.07
C ASP A 250 23.74 23.46 -21.81
N ALA A 251 23.88 23.36 -23.13
CA ALA A 251 24.30 24.48 -23.98
C ALA A 251 23.33 25.69 -23.94
N SER A 252 22.08 25.48 -23.52
CA SER A 252 21.07 26.54 -23.34
C SER A 252 21.07 27.12 -21.93
N GLY A 253 21.97 26.67 -21.05
CA GLY A 253 22.06 27.09 -19.66
C GLY A 253 21.04 26.43 -18.72
N LYS A 254 20.29 25.41 -19.18
CA LYS A 254 19.31 24.69 -18.35
C LYS A 254 19.97 23.55 -17.59
N PRO A 255 19.59 23.31 -16.32
CA PRO A 255 20.14 22.20 -15.54
C PRO A 255 19.76 20.83 -16.14
N GLU A 256 20.72 19.91 -16.13
CA GLU A 256 20.56 18.51 -16.49
C GLU A 256 20.48 17.65 -15.21
N ILE A 257 19.26 17.49 -14.68
CA ILE A 257 19.03 16.80 -13.39
C ILE A 257 19.50 15.34 -13.39
N ASP A 258 19.42 14.66 -14.52
CA ASP A 258 19.91 13.28 -14.71
C ASP A 258 21.43 13.17 -14.60
N LYS A 259 22.15 14.29 -14.67
CA LYS A 259 23.60 14.39 -14.47
C LYS A 259 23.97 15.00 -13.11
N PHE A 260 23.00 15.24 -12.23
CA PHE A 260 23.26 15.75 -10.88
C PHE A 260 24.24 14.85 -10.11
N LEU A 261 23.98 13.54 -10.08
CA LEU A 261 24.88 12.54 -9.49
C LEU A 261 25.40 11.59 -10.56
N THR A 262 26.71 11.37 -10.53
CA THR A 262 27.34 10.27 -11.28
C THR A 262 27.10 8.94 -10.56
N GLU A 263 27.42 7.83 -11.23
CA GLU A 263 27.43 6.51 -10.58
C GLU A 263 28.44 6.46 -9.42
N THR A 264 29.59 7.11 -9.58
CA THR A 264 30.59 7.25 -8.53
C THR A 264 30.06 8.03 -7.33
N ASP A 265 29.35 9.15 -7.56
CA ASP A 265 28.73 9.92 -6.47
C ASP A 265 27.72 9.07 -5.70
N ARG A 266 26.84 8.35 -6.41
CA ARG A 266 25.87 7.42 -5.80
C ARG A 266 26.58 6.35 -4.98
N LYS A 267 27.63 5.74 -5.53
CA LYS A 267 28.41 4.72 -4.82
C LYS A 267 29.04 5.27 -3.54
N ILE A 268 29.70 6.42 -3.59
CA ILE A 268 30.29 7.06 -2.40
C ILE A 268 29.22 7.34 -1.34
N PHE A 269 28.04 7.81 -1.77
CA PHE A 269 26.92 8.06 -0.88
C PHE A 269 26.45 6.78 -0.17
N MET A 270 26.14 5.74 -0.94
CA MET A 270 25.62 4.49 -0.40
C MET A 270 26.65 3.76 0.46
N ASP A 271 27.93 3.72 0.03
CA ASP A 271 29.01 3.12 0.83
C ASP A 271 29.18 3.84 2.18
N GLY A 272 29.08 5.18 2.18
CA GLY A 272 29.13 6.01 3.38
C GLY A 272 27.96 5.76 4.33
N LEU A 273 26.75 5.70 3.78
CA LEU A 273 25.52 5.39 4.51
C LEU A 273 25.62 4.02 5.18
N MET A 274 25.94 2.97 4.42
CA MET A 274 26.03 1.60 4.93
C MET A 274 27.13 1.45 5.98
N LYS A 275 28.27 2.12 5.80
CA LYS A 275 29.35 2.10 6.80
C LYS A 275 28.90 2.62 8.17
N GLN A 276 27.98 3.58 8.23
CA GLN A 276 27.48 4.15 9.48
C GLN A 276 26.24 3.42 10.02
N CYS A 277 25.33 2.98 9.13
CA CYS A 277 24.01 2.51 9.54
C CYS A 277 23.85 0.98 9.59
N ASP A 278 24.47 0.23 8.67
CA ASP A 278 24.19 -1.21 8.44
C ASP A 278 24.37 -2.04 9.73
N ALA A 279 25.56 -2.01 10.32
CA ALA A 279 25.88 -2.83 11.48
C ALA A 279 25.17 -2.43 12.80
N ARG A 280 24.35 -1.38 12.83
CA ARG A 280 23.74 -0.87 14.08
C ARG A 280 22.70 -1.81 14.65
N ASP A 281 22.03 -2.57 13.80
CA ASP A 281 21.11 -3.65 14.20
C ASP A 281 21.83 -4.96 14.57
N GLY A 282 23.16 -4.94 14.63
CA GLY A 282 24.01 -6.03 15.12
C GLY A 282 24.59 -6.91 14.02
N VAL A 283 24.29 -6.65 12.75
CA VAL A 283 24.87 -7.35 11.61
C VAL A 283 25.07 -6.39 10.44
N ALA A 284 26.18 -6.50 9.70
CA ALA A 284 26.34 -5.81 8.43
C ALA A 284 25.85 -6.73 7.31
N ASP A 285 24.60 -6.57 6.87
CA ASP A 285 23.95 -7.46 5.91
C ASP A 285 23.37 -6.74 4.67
N GLY A 286 23.61 -5.43 4.57
CA GLY A 286 23.12 -4.62 3.46
C GLY A 286 21.72 -4.07 3.68
N MET A 287 21.23 -4.01 4.93
CA MET A 287 19.93 -3.45 5.29
C MET A 287 20.11 -2.43 6.43
N ILE A 288 19.10 -1.57 6.65
CA ILE A 288 19.11 -0.60 7.76
C ILE A 288 17.82 -0.81 8.55
N PHE A 289 17.85 -1.65 9.59
CA PHE A 289 16.64 -1.90 10.40
C PHE A 289 16.29 -0.76 11.37
N ASP A 290 17.26 0.08 11.72
CA ASP A 290 17.07 1.28 12.55
C ASP A 290 17.31 2.58 11.74
N PRO A 291 16.46 2.92 10.76
CA PRO A 291 16.66 4.11 9.94
C PRO A 291 16.37 5.40 10.71
N ILE A 292 15.57 5.34 11.79
CA ILE A 292 15.26 6.49 12.65
C ILE A 292 16.41 6.79 13.61
N GLY A 293 17.06 5.76 14.15
CA GLY A 293 18.19 5.90 15.04
C GLY A 293 19.52 6.14 14.32
N CYS A 294 19.62 5.88 13.01
CA CYS A 294 20.85 6.19 12.27
C CYS A 294 21.05 7.71 12.09
N ASP A 295 22.13 8.22 12.65
CA ASP A 295 22.52 9.64 12.66
C ASP A 295 23.45 10.01 11.49
N PHE A 296 23.28 9.37 10.34
CA PHE A 296 24.11 9.63 9.16
C PHE A 296 23.90 11.06 8.63
N ASP A 297 24.96 11.86 8.64
CA ASP A 297 25.00 13.17 7.98
C ASP A 297 25.91 13.08 6.75
N PRO A 298 25.39 13.24 5.52
CA PRO A 298 26.18 13.15 4.31
C PRO A 298 27.26 14.23 4.18
N ALA A 299 27.30 15.24 5.06
CA ALA A 299 28.42 16.17 5.18
C ALA A 299 29.78 15.49 5.34
N VAL A 300 29.82 14.28 5.93
CA VAL A 300 31.06 13.49 6.06
C VAL A 300 31.65 13.06 4.72
N LEU A 301 30.86 13.10 3.64
CA LEU A 301 31.26 12.71 2.29
C LEU A 301 31.71 13.88 1.43
N ALA A 302 31.62 15.12 1.92
CA ALA A 302 31.95 16.30 1.16
C ALA A 302 33.46 16.38 0.87
N CYS A 303 33.82 16.75 -0.36
CA CYS A 303 35.23 16.95 -0.74
C CYS A 303 35.88 18.08 0.06
N LYS A 304 37.06 17.82 0.61
CA LYS A 304 37.97 18.85 1.13
C LYS A 304 38.77 19.46 -0.02
N SER A 305 39.37 20.63 0.23
CA SER A 305 40.19 21.32 -0.77
C SER A 305 41.27 20.39 -1.35
N GLY A 306 41.30 20.25 -2.68
CA GLY A 306 42.24 19.40 -3.40
C GLY A 306 41.88 17.91 -3.48
N GLN A 307 40.79 17.46 -2.86
CA GLN A 307 40.29 16.08 -3.03
C GLN A 307 39.41 15.97 -4.27
N VAL A 308 39.62 14.90 -5.03
CA VAL A 308 38.79 14.48 -6.17
C VAL A 308 38.54 12.97 -6.08
N ASP A 309 37.48 12.49 -6.75
CA ASP A 309 37.15 11.09 -7.02
C ASP A 309 36.81 10.17 -5.83
N THR A 310 37.02 10.59 -4.59
CA THR A 310 36.76 9.79 -3.36
C THR A 310 35.76 10.45 -2.41
N CYS A 311 35.14 11.54 -2.86
CA CYS A 311 34.24 12.39 -2.12
C CYS A 311 33.22 13.01 -3.10
N ILE A 312 32.16 13.60 -2.55
CA ILE A 312 31.12 14.26 -3.33
C ILE A 312 31.31 15.78 -3.21
N ALA A 313 31.09 16.51 -4.30
CA ALA A 313 31.21 17.97 -4.30
C ALA A 313 30.31 18.61 -3.21
N PRO A 314 30.81 19.58 -2.42
CA PRO A 314 30.06 20.16 -1.29
C PRO A 314 28.67 20.71 -1.67
N GLU A 315 28.53 21.30 -2.85
CA GLU A 315 27.26 21.81 -3.37
C GLU A 315 26.24 20.70 -3.65
N LYS A 316 26.68 19.52 -4.10
CA LYS A 316 25.80 18.36 -4.27
C LYS A 316 25.35 17.81 -2.91
N ILE A 317 26.26 17.73 -1.94
CA ILE A 317 25.91 17.33 -0.57
C ILE A 317 24.88 18.29 0.04
N ALA A 318 25.08 19.60 -0.10
CA ALA A 318 24.12 20.60 0.37
C ALA A 318 22.75 20.45 -0.30
N ALA A 319 22.72 20.15 -1.62
CA ALA A 319 21.49 19.88 -2.36
C ALA A 319 20.77 18.60 -1.87
N ILE A 320 21.51 17.51 -1.61
CA ILE A 320 20.95 16.26 -1.05
C ILE A 320 20.36 16.51 0.34
N LYS A 321 21.07 17.21 1.23
CA LYS A 321 20.56 17.55 2.56
C LYS A 321 19.27 18.38 2.47
N LYS A 322 19.23 19.36 1.56
CA LYS A 322 18.03 20.18 1.34
C LYS A 322 16.86 19.34 0.81
N ALA A 323 17.10 18.50 -0.19
CA ALA A 323 16.07 17.64 -0.78
C ALA A 323 15.45 16.70 0.28
N PHE A 324 16.29 15.97 1.02
CA PHE A 324 15.85 15.00 2.02
C PHE A 324 15.30 15.63 3.31
N ALA A 325 15.52 16.92 3.58
CA ALA A 325 14.89 17.62 4.70
C ALA A 325 13.42 17.99 4.46
N GLY A 326 12.96 17.94 3.21
CA GLY A 326 11.62 18.36 2.81
C GLY A 326 11.40 19.89 2.84
N PRO A 327 10.33 20.39 2.20
CA PRO A 327 10.03 21.80 2.09
C PRO A 327 9.57 22.43 3.41
N LYS A 328 10.10 23.62 3.72
CA LYS A 328 9.63 24.51 4.79
C LYS A 328 9.19 25.84 4.20
N ASN A 329 8.12 26.42 4.76
CA ASN A 329 7.68 27.75 4.38
C ASN A 329 8.57 28.84 5.02
N THR A 330 8.33 30.11 4.68
CA THR A 330 9.08 31.27 5.19
C THR A 330 9.00 31.46 6.71
N TYR A 331 7.97 30.90 7.37
CA TYR A 331 7.84 30.87 8.83
C TYR A 331 8.62 29.72 9.50
N GLY A 332 9.30 28.87 8.71
CA GLY A 332 10.03 27.70 9.20
C GLY A 332 9.15 26.48 9.50
N THR A 333 7.86 26.52 9.16
CA THR A 333 6.93 25.40 9.34
C THR A 333 7.18 24.35 8.26
N GLN A 334 7.21 23.07 8.66
CA GLN A 334 7.34 21.95 7.71
C GLN A 334 6.06 21.83 6.87
N VAL A 335 6.18 21.93 5.55
CA VAL A 335 5.06 21.79 4.61
C VAL A 335 4.82 20.31 4.27
N TYR A 336 5.90 19.58 3.98
CA TYR A 336 5.88 18.13 3.80
C TYR A 336 7.16 17.56 4.44
N PRO A 337 7.10 16.44 5.19
CA PRO A 337 8.30 15.90 5.82
C PRO A 337 9.36 15.50 4.80
N GLY A 338 10.59 15.39 5.30
CA GLY A 338 11.72 14.86 4.54
C GLY A 338 11.59 13.37 4.23
N PHE A 339 12.65 12.76 3.71
CA PHE A 339 12.74 11.33 3.42
C PHE A 339 13.86 10.69 4.22
N LEU A 340 13.78 9.38 4.45
CA LEU A 340 14.84 8.62 5.12
C LEU A 340 16.02 8.40 4.17
N TYR A 341 17.22 8.35 4.72
CA TYR A 341 18.36 7.76 4.02
C TYR A 341 18.32 6.25 4.24
N ASP A 342 18.07 5.51 3.18
CA ASP A 342 17.91 4.07 3.23
C ASP A 342 18.45 3.41 1.94
N THR A 343 18.60 2.10 1.94
CA THR A 343 19.26 1.30 0.91
C THR A 343 18.65 1.42 -0.49
N GLY A 344 17.35 1.67 -0.61
CA GLY A 344 16.63 1.77 -1.89
C GLY A 344 16.65 3.15 -2.53
N ILE A 345 17.17 4.20 -1.87
CA ILE A 345 17.13 5.58 -2.39
C ILE A 345 17.98 5.80 -3.65
N ALA A 346 18.87 4.87 -3.99
CA ALA A 346 19.67 4.88 -5.22
C ALA A 346 19.18 3.86 -6.28
N SER A 347 18.05 3.19 -6.03
CA SER A 347 17.49 2.20 -6.97
C SER A 347 17.02 2.86 -8.26
N THR A 348 17.23 2.18 -9.39
CA THR A 348 16.77 2.59 -10.72
C THR A 348 15.57 1.77 -11.22
N THR A 349 15.12 0.78 -10.44
CA THR A 349 14.00 -0.10 -10.79
C THR A 349 12.69 0.44 -10.26
N GLY A 350 11.59 0.28 -11.00
CA GLY A 350 10.28 0.79 -10.57
C GLY A 350 10.25 2.32 -10.59
N ILE A 351 9.73 2.95 -9.54
CA ILE A 351 9.87 4.40 -9.34
C ILE A 351 11.32 4.65 -8.88
N PRO A 352 12.13 5.43 -9.63
CA PRO A 352 13.52 5.66 -9.25
C PRO A 352 13.65 6.30 -7.87
N GLY A 353 14.63 5.85 -7.11
CA GLY A 353 14.97 6.43 -5.81
C GLY A 353 15.45 7.88 -5.93
N LEU A 354 15.38 8.62 -4.83
CA LEU A 354 15.64 10.06 -4.80
C LEU A 354 17.10 10.47 -5.10
N LEU A 355 18.05 9.53 -5.17
CA LEU A 355 19.43 9.75 -5.66
C LEU A 355 19.65 9.27 -7.10
N ALA A 356 18.63 8.69 -7.73
CA ALA A 356 18.67 8.09 -9.06
C ALA A 356 17.68 8.76 -10.03
N LEU A 357 17.39 10.05 -9.82
CA LEU A 357 16.46 10.79 -10.68
C LEU A 357 16.93 10.78 -12.15
N SER A 358 15.99 10.52 -13.05
CA SER A 358 16.19 10.60 -14.50
C SER A 358 15.71 11.95 -15.05
N LYS A 359 15.66 12.13 -16.37
CA LYS A 359 15.04 13.33 -17.00
C LYS A 359 13.55 13.44 -16.72
N ASN A 360 12.87 12.29 -16.59
CA ASN A 360 11.45 12.21 -16.32
C ASN A 360 11.24 11.69 -14.90
N GLY A 361 10.31 12.35 -14.21
CA GLY A 361 9.70 11.85 -13.01
C GLY A 361 8.33 11.25 -13.28
N LEU A 362 7.59 11.09 -12.21
CA LEU A 362 6.28 10.46 -12.19
C LEU A 362 5.20 11.25 -12.94
N PHE A 363 5.36 12.57 -13.02
CA PHE A 363 4.42 13.49 -13.66
C PHE A 363 4.94 14.03 -14.99
N GLY A 364 5.91 13.35 -15.60
CA GLY A 364 6.59 13.78 -16.82
C GLY A 364 7.96 14.42 -16.54
N PRO A 365 8.48 15.27 -17.45
CA PRO A 365 9.79 15.89 -17.30
C PRO A 365 9.88 16.71 -16.00
N TYR A 366 11.00 16.59 -15.28
CA TYR A 366 11.22 17.42 -14.10
C TYR A 366 11.33 18.91 -14.46
N THR A 367 10.96 19.77 -13.52
CA THR A 367 11.18 21.21 -13.66
C THR A 367 12.66 21.53 -13.83
N THR A 368 12.98 22.54 -14.64
CA THR A 368 14.34 23.11 -14.76
C THR A 368 14.53 24.34 -13.87
N ALA A 369 13.56 24.65 -13.01
CA ALA A 369 13.64 25.77 -12.09
C ALA A 369 14.76 25.54 -11.05
N THR A 370 15.41 26.62 -10.64
CA THR A 370 16.44 26.62 -9.60
C THR A 370 15.97 27.30 -8.32
N GLU A 371 14.80 27.94 -8.31
CA GLU A 371 14.18 28.49 -7.11
C GLU A 371 12.72 28.03 -7.01
N LEU A 372 12.20 27.97 -5.79
CA LEU A 372 10.82 27.62 -5.49
C LEU A 372 10.30 28.54 -4.38
N ASP A 373 9.20 29.23 -4.65
CA ASP A 373 8.40 29.86 -3.61
C ASP A 373 7.53 28.77 -2.95
N VAL A 374 7.99 28.27 -1.80
CA VAL A 374 7.31 27.19 -1.08
C VAL A 374 5.97 27.64 -0.54
N ASP A 375 5.84 28.90 -0.10
CA ASP A 375 4.57 29.44 0.39
C ASP A 375 3.55 29.42 -0.75
N ALA A 376 3.87 30.02 -1.89
CA ALA A 376 2.97 30.05 -3.04
C ALA A 376 2.61 28.64 -3.56
N ALA A 377 3.59 27.71 -3.60
CA ALA A 377 3.33 26.34 -4.01
C ALA A 377 2.43 25.58 -3.03
N ALA A 378 2.60 25.81 -1.72
CA ALA A 378 1.83 25.12 -0.68
C ALA A 378 0.38 25.60 -0.58
N LEU A 379 0.09 26.87 -0.95
CA LEU A 379 -1.26 27.45 -0.87
C LEU A 379 -2.34 26.62 -1.59
N HIS A 380 -1.97 25.93 -2.67
CA HIS A 380 -2.88 25.14 -3.51
C HIS A 380 -2.57 23.64 -3.50
N ALA A 381 -1.68 23.19 -2.61
CA ALA A 381 -1.21 21.82 -2.57
C ALA A 381 -2.06 20.91 -1.66
N SER A 382 -2.84 21.47 -0.73
CA SER A 382 -3.72 20.66 0.11
C SER A 382 -5.08 20.48 -0.54
N ASP A 383 -5.60 19.26 -0.49
CA ASP A 383 -6.98 18.93 -0.83
C ASP A 383 -7.65 18.18 0.33
N PRO A 384 -8.30 18.90 1.26
CA PRO A 384 -8.90 18.32 2.46
C PRO A 384 -9.97 17.25 2.19
N LEU A 385 -10.52 17.20 0.96
CA LEU A 385 -11.57 16.24 0.63
C LEU A 385 -11.03 14.81 0.60
N VAL A 386 -9.85 14.63 0.01
CA VAL A 386 -9.17 13.33 -0.16
C VAL A 386 -8.16 13.01 0.93
N GLU A 387 -7.70 14.03 1.66
CA GLU A 387 -6.70 13.90 2.72
C GLU A 387 -7.27 13.25 4.00
N PRO A 388 -6.72 12.11 4.47
CA PRO A 388 -7.13 11.48 5.72
C PRO A 388 -6.46 12.16 6.92
N ALA A 389 -6.84 13.41 7.19
CA ALA A 389 -6.19 14.26 8.19
C ALA A 389 -6.68 14.05 9.64
N SER A 390 -7.81 13.37 9.86
CA SER A 390 -8.36 13.20 11.21
C SER A 390 -7.52 12.23 12.02
N THR A 391 -7.17 12.62 13.25
CA THR A 391 -6.54 11.73 14.23
C THR A 391 -7.53 11.27 15.30
N ASN A 392 -8.77 11.77 15.31
CA ASN A 392 -9.79 11.28 16.22
C ASN A 392 -10.38 9.98 15.65
N LEU A 393 -9.92 8.84 16.17
CA LEU A 393 -10.37 7.50 15.79
C LEU A 393 -11.09 6.82 16.96
N SER A 394 -11.73 7.61 17.83
CA SER A 394 -12.38 7.09 19.04
C SER A 394 -13.46 6.06 18.74
N THR A 395 -14.37 6.31 17.78
CA THR A 395 -15.37 5.31 17.38
C THR A 395 -14.74 4.04 16.84
N PHE A 396 -13.78 4.15 15.91
CA PHE A 396 -13.10 2.98 15.32
C PHE A 396 -12.43 2.12 16.40
N SER A 397 -11.66 2.75 17.30
CA SER A 397 -10.93 2.05 18.36
C SER A 397 -11.84 1.48 19.46
N GLN A 398 -12.91 2.20 19.84
CA GLN A 398 -13.86 1.76 20.87
C GLN A 398 -14.77 0.62 20.39
N ASP A 399 -15.06 0.55 19.09
CA ASP A 399 -15.79 -0.56 18.47
C ASP A 399 -14.90 -1.79 18.21
N GLY A 400 -13.66 -1.78 18.71
CA GLY A 400 -12.72 -2.90 18.64
C GLY A 400 -11.88 -2.94 17.35
N GLY A 401 -11.99 -1.91 16.50
CA GLY A 401 -11.25 -1.80 15.24
C GLY A 401 -9.74 -1.89 15.42
N LYS A 402 -9.08 -2.65 14.54
CA LYS A 402 -7.62 -2.81 14.50
C LYS A 402 -7.02 -2.20 13.25
N LEU A 403 -5.97 -1.40 13.39
CA LEU A 403 -5.31 -0.68 12.30
C LEU A 403 -3.83 -1.06 12.24
N ILE A 404 -3.37 -1.51 11.08
CA ILE A 404 -1.95 -1.74 10.82
C ILE A 404 -1.51 -0.78 9.73
N PHE A 405 -0.51 0.02 10.03
CA PHE A 405 0.26 0.74 9.04
C PHE A 405 1.54 -0.03 8.74
N PHE A 406 1.95 -0.02 7.48
CA PHE A 406 3.35 -0.24 7.14
C PHE A 406 3.79 0.83 6.13
N HIS A 407 5.09 1.11 6.07
CA HIS A 407 5.64 2.01 5.06
C HIS A 407 7.04 1.58 4.63
N GLY A 408 7.31 1.58 3.33
CA GLY A 408 8.66 1.37 2.80
C GLY A 408 9.61 2.52 3.12
N ASP A 409 10.76 2.21 3.72
CA ASP A 409 11.71 3.23 4.17
C ASP A 409 12.38 3.98 3.00
N SER A 410 12.36 3.37 1.81
CA SER A 410 12.90 3.91 0.56
C SER A 410 11.81 4.35 -0.43
N ASP A 411 10.56 4.53 0.01
CA ASP A 411 9.49 5.04 -0.86
C ASP A 411 9.87 6.44 -1.41
N PRO A 412 10.04 6.59 -2.74
CA PRO A 412 10.46 7.85 -3.35
C PRO A 412 9.28 8.79 -3.62
N TRP A 413 8.04 8.36 -3.39
CA TRP A 413 6.83 9.13 -3.65
C TRP A 413 6.23 9.66 -2.35
N PHE A 414 5.89 8.77 -1.43
CA PHE A 414 5.34 9.14 -0.13
C PHE A 414 6.41 8.93 0.92
N SER A 415 6.63 9.94 1.74
CA SER A 415 7.61 9.84 2.81
C SER A 415 7.10 8.90 3.92
N PRO A 416 7.90 7.90 4.34
CA PRO A 416 7.58 7.09 5.52
C PRO A 416 7.50 7.94 6.80
N LEU A 417 8.20 9.09 6.83
CA LEU A 417 8.11 10.04 7.94
C LEU A 417 6.75 10.73 8.02
N ASP A 418 5.98 10.79 6.93
CA ASP A 418 4.62 11.32 6.97
C ASP A 418 3.67 10.37 7.69
N THR A 419 3.67 9.09 7.30
CA THR A 419 2.88 8.06 7.97
C THR A 419 3.29 7.89 9.43
N LEU A 420 4.59 7.91 9.72
CA LEU A 420 5.07 7.86 11.10
C LEU A 420 4.64 9.10 11.90
N GLY A 421 4.67 10.29 11.29
CA GLY A 421 4.17 11.52 11.89
C GLY A 421 2.68 11.45 12.23
N TYR A 422 1.87 10.89 11.33
CA TYR A 422 0.46 10.62 11.59
C TYR A 422 0.26 9.59 12.70
N TYR A 423 0.97 8.46 12.67
CA TYR A 423 0.88 7.43 13.71
C TYR A 423 1.21 8.01 15.11
N LYS A 424 2.23 8.86 15.19
CA LYS A 424 2.58 9.56 16.43
C LYS A 424 1.52 10.58 16.86
N SER A 425 0.89 11.28 15.91
CA SER A 425 -0.14 12.27 16.24
C SER A 425 -1.46 11.65 16.72
N LEU A 426 -1.74 10.39 16.38
CA LEU A 426 -2.84 9.63 17.00
C LEU A 426 -2.73 9.59 18.53
N ALA A 427 -1.51 9.53 19.08
CA ALA A 427 -1.31 9.45 20.52
C ALA A 427 -1.90 10.66 21.25
N ALA A 428 -1.79 11.86 20.68
CA ALA A 428 -2.24 13.10 21.31
C ALA A 428 -3.76 13.14 21.49
N THR A 429 -4.52 12.55 20.57
CA THR A 429 -5.98 12.58 20.56
C THR A 429 -6.65 11.32 21.11
N ASN A 430 -5.92 10.21 21.22
CA ASN A 430 -6.47 8.90 21.61
C ASN A 430 -5.87 8.35 22.92
N GLY A 431 -5.51 9.23 23.87
CA GLY A 431 -5.13 8.82 25.23
C GLY A 431 -3.67 8.36 25.41
N GLY A 432 -2.78 8.71 24.49
CA GLY A 432 -1.35 8.42 24.57
C GLY A 432 -0.90 7.20 23.76
N ALA A 433 0.42 7.06 23.57
CA ALA A 433 1.01 6.04 22.71
C ALA A 433 0.66 4.61 23.15
N ASN A 434 0.64 4.34 24.46
CA ASN A 434 0.25 3.03 24.99
C ASN A 434 -1.19 2.66 24.64
N LYS A 435 -2.10 3.65 24.61
CA LYS A 435 -3.50 3.44 24.25
C LYS A 435 -3.67 3.20 22.76
N VAL A 436 -2.99 3.97 21.92
CA VAL A 436 -2.95 3.74 20.47
C VAL A 436 -2.39 2.35 20.16
N ALA A 437 -1.35 1.93 20.87
CA ALA A 437 -0.74 0.61 20.75
C ALA A 437 -1.70 -0.57 21.03
N GLU A 438 -2.83 -0.38 21.73
CA GLU A 438 -3.81 -1.46 21.97
C GLU A 438 -4.66 -1.79 20.73
N TRP A 439 -4.66 -0.91 19.71
CA TRP A 439 -5.49 -1.05 18.51
C TRP A 439 -4.84 -0.60 17.20
N SER A 440 -3.66 0.04 17.24
CA SER A 440 -2.90 0.43 16.05
C SER A 440 -1.40 0.10 16.13
N ARG A 441 -0.86 -0.50 15.07
CA ARG A 441 0.57 -0.80 14.88
C ARG A 441 1.12 -0.12 13.64
N MET A 442 2.41 0.21 13.67
CA MET A 442 3.17 0.73 12.53
C MET A 442 4.40 -0.13 12.31
N PHE A 443 4.67 -0.52 11.06
CA PHE A 443 5.85 -1.28 10.66
C PHE A 443 6.63 -0.51 9.59
N LEU A 444 7.90 -0.20 9.86
CA LEU A 444 8.81 0.32 8.84
C LEU A 444 9.45 -0.86 8.09
N VAL A 445 9.60 -0.73 6.77
CA VAL A 445 10.10 -1.81 5.91
C VAL A 445 11.41 -1.38 5.23
N PRO A 446 12.56 -1.80 5.78
CA PRO A 446 13.87 -1.39 5.27
C PRO A 446 14.08 -1.75 3.81
N GLY A 447 14.61 -0.80 3.05
CA GLY A 447 14.92 -0.90 1.63
C GLY A 447 13.69 -0.94 0.71
N MET A 448 12.48 -1.07 1.25
CA MET A 448 11.28 -1.23 0.44
C MET A 448 10.95 0.08 -0.26
N ALA A 449 10.76 0.01 -1.58
CA ALA A 449 10.26 1.13 -2.35
C ALA A 449 8.71 1.22 -2.22
N HIS A 450 8.07 2.01 -3.09
CA HIS A 450 6.62 2.21 -3.03
C HIS A 450 5.83 0.90 -3.22
N CYS A 451 5.13 0.49 -2.17
CA CYS A 451 4.31 -0.71 -1.99
C CYS A 451 5.03 -2.07 -2.11
N GLY A 452 6.32 -2.07 -2.43
CA GLY A 452 7.14 -3.25 -2.68
C GLY A 452 8.37 -2.94 -3.53
N GLY A 453 9.18 -3.96 -3.79
CA GLY A 453 10.44 -3.83 -4.52
C GLY A 453 11.53 -3.10 -3.72
N GLY A 454 12.60 -2.71 -4.42
CA GLY A 454 13.82 -2.20 -3.79
C GLY A 454 14.72 -3.32 -3.24
N PRO A 455 15.89 -2.99 -2.67
CA PRO A 455 16.75 -3.93 -1.97
C PRO A 455 16.14 -4.28 -0.60
N SER A 456 15.03 -5.01 -0.61
CA SER A 456 14.18 -5.21 0.57
C SER A 456 13.73 -6.66 0.75
N LEU A 457 13.22 -6.93 1.96
CA LEU A 457 12.37 -8.07 2.27
C LEU A 457 10.91 -7.59 2.22
N ASP A 458 10.37 -7.46 1.02
CA ASP A 458 9.08 -6.83 0.72
C ASP A 458 7.88 -7.80 0.69
N HIS A 459 8.09 -9.09 0.96
CA HIS A 459 7.07 -10.13 0.98
C HIS A 459 6.71 -10.55 2.40
N PHE A 460 5.47 -10.28 2.82
CA PHE A 460 4.97 -10.53 4.17
C PHE A 460 3.42 -10.65 4.20
N ASP A 461 2.88 -11.19 5.30
CA ASP A 461 1.44 -11.45 5.49
C ASP A 461 0.85 -10.60 6.62
N MET A 462 0.51 -9.35 6.29
CA MET A 462 -0.18 -8.42 7.21
C MET A 462 -1.64 -8.82 7.44
N LEU A 463 -2.30 -9.48 6.48
CA LEU A 463 -3.68 -9.94 6.66
C LEU A 463 -3.78 -10.97 7.78
N SER A 464 -2.89 -11.97 7.83
CA SER A 464 -2.88 -12.95 8.94
C SER A 464 -2.62 -12.29 10.29
N ALA A 465 -1.70 -11.33 10.35
CA ALA A 465 -1.43 -10.57 11.56
C ALA A 465 -2.67 -9.80 12.03
N LEU A 466 -3.38 -9.14 11.11
CA LEU A 466 -4.60 -8.40 11.40
C LEU A 466 -5.75 -9.31 11.85
N VAL A 467 -5.99 -10.43 11.15
CA VAL A 467 -7.00 -11.44 11.48
C VAL A 467 -6.75 -12.00 12.89
N GLY A 468 -5.50 -12.39 13.18
CA GLY A 468 -5.12 -12.86 14.51
C GLY A 468 -5.38 -11.81 15.59
N TRP A 469 -5.19 -10.53 15.28
CA TRP A 469 -5.45 -9.46 16.23
C TRP A 469 -6.94 -9.22 16.47
N VAL A 470 -7.73 -9.10 15.40
CA VAL A 470 -9.17 -8.85 15.47
C VAL A 470 -9.88 -9.99 16.20
N GLU A 471 -9.60 -11.24 15.82
CA GLU A 471 -10.40 -12.38 16.27
C GLU A 471 -9.89 -13.02 17.56
N LYS A 472 -8.59 -12.90 17.84
CA LYS A 472 -7.95 -13.59 18.97
C LYS A 472 -7.29 -12.64 19.96
N GLY A 473 -7.37 -11.33 19.72
CA GLY A 473 -6.71 -10.32 20.56
C GLY A 473 -5.18 -10.36 20.49
N ALA A 474 -4.60 -11.09 19.54
CA ALA A 474 -3.15 -11.26 19.41
C ALA A 474 -2.54 -10.10 18.61
N ALA A 475 -2.22 -9.01 19.31
CA ALA A 475 -1.56 -7.85 18.68
C ALA A 475 -0.21 -8.25 18.06
N PRO A 476 0.08 -7.88 16.80
CA PRO A 476 1.32 -8.25 16.17
C PRO A 476 2.46 -7.40 16.72
N GLU A 477 3.41 -8.05 17.40
CA GLU A 477 4.69 -7.44 17.80
C GLU A 477 5.72 -7.50 16.66
N SER A 478 5.58 -8.50 15.78
CA SER A 478 6.41 -8.68 14.59
C SER A 478 5.68 -9.42 13.48
N VAL A 479 6.08 -9.19 12.23
CA VAL A 479 5.66 -9.96 11.06
C VAL A 479 6.90 -10.42 10.30
N VAL A 480 7.02 -11.71 10.01
CA VAL A 480 8.17 -12.22 9.24
C VAL A 480 8.06 -11.76 7.79
N ALA A 481 9.14 -11.18 7.28
CA ALA A 481 9.29 -10.76 5.92
C ALA A 481 10.43 -11.49 5.21
N THR A 482 10.25 -11.69 3.92
CA THR A 482 11.20 -12.27 2.96
C THR A 482 11.22 -11.41 1.70
N GLY A 483 12.10 -11.66 0.74
CA GLY A 483 12.09 -10.88 -0.50
C GLY A 483 12.99 -11.45 -1.57
N SER A 484 12.67 -11.13 -2.82
CA SER A 484 13.43 -11.61 -3.98
C SER A 484 14.81 -10.96 -4.10
N ALA A 485 15.00 -9.77 -3.52
CA ALA A 485 16.30 -9.08 -3.48
C ALA A 485 17.33 -9.81 -2.59
N PHE A 486 16.85 -10.60 -1.62
CA PHE A 486 17.69 -11.41 -0.74
C PHE A 486 17.14 -12.85 -0.66
N PRO A 487 17.32 -13.67 -1.71
CA PRO A 487 16.76 -15.01 -1.76
C PRO A 487 17.15 -15.86 -0.54
N GLY A 488 16.17 -16.45 0.13
CA GLY A 488 16.36 -17.30 1.30
C GLY A 488 16.56 -16.55 2.62
N ARG A 489 16.65 -15.21 2.61
CA ARG A 489 16.73 -14.39 3.82
C ARG A 489 15.33 -14.11 4.38
N SER A 490 15.22 -14.14 5.71
CA SER A 490 14.03 -13.70 6.44
C SER A 490 14.39 -12.78 7.62
N ARG A 491 13.53 -11.80 7.92
CA ARG A 491 13.66 -10.88 9.07
C ARG A 491 12.29 -10.61 9.69
N PRO A 492 12.21 -10.37 11.02
CA PRO A 492 11.00 -9.81 11.59
C PRO A 492 10.90 -8.32 11.27
N LEU A 493 9.81 -7.88 10.62
CA LEU A 493 9.37 -6.49 10.69
C LEU A 493 8.83 -6.26 12.10
N CYS A 494 9.30 -5.22 12.77
CA CYS A 494 8.97 -4.95 14.17
C CYS A 494 7.97 -3.82 14.31
N ALA A 495 7.07 -3.94 15.28
CA ALA A 495 6.16 -2.86 15.62
C ALA A 495 6.94 -1.66 16.18
N TYR A 496 6.83 -0.51 15.51
CA TYR A 496 7.42 0.77 15.93
C TYR A 496 7.04 1.07 17.41
N PRO A 497 7.99 1.53 18.25
CA PRO A 497 9.32 2.03 17.92
C PRO A 497 10.44 1.00 17.82
N LYS A 498 10.13 -0.30 17.94
CA LYS A 498 11.16 -1.34 17.91
C LYS A 498 11.64 -1.60 16.49
N HIS A 499 12.88 -2.07 16.37
CA HIS A 499 13.45 -2.60 15.13
C HIS A 499 14.02 -4.01 15.34
N ALA A 500 14.28 -4.72 14.23
CA ALA A 500 14.90 -6.04 14.30
C ALA A 500 16.36 -5.89 14.74
N GLN A 501 16.72 -6.51 15.86
CA GLN A 501 18.10 -6.56 16.36
C GLN A 501 18.59 -8.00 16.31
N TYR A 502 19.75 -8.23 15.69
CA TYR A 502 20.43 -9.52 15.71
C TYR A 502 20.77 -9.90 17.16
N THR A 503 20.50 -11.16 17.50
CA THR A 503 20.70 -11.68 18.86
C THR A 503 22.18 -11.90 19.23
N GLY A 504 23.08 -11.85 18.25
CA GLY A 504 24.52 -12.09 18.42
C GLY A 504 24.96 -13.53 18.16
N SER A 505 24.02 -14.44 17.89
CA SER A 505 24.30 -15.85 17.59
C SER A 505 23.30 -16.44 16.61
N GLY A 506 23.72 -17.42 15.81
CA GLY A 506 22.87 -18.11 14.82
C GLY A 506 23.15 -17.67 13.38
N ASP A 507 22.36 -18.18 12.45
CA ASP A 507 22.42 -17.79 11.04
C ASP A 507 21.80 -16.41 10.86
N THR A 508 22.57 -15.48 10.30
CA THR A 508 22.08 -14.14 10.00
C THR A 508 21.08 -14.15 8.85
N GLN A 509 20.82 -15.24 8.13
CA GLN A 509 19.76 -15.29 7.11
C GLN A 509 18.37 -15.64 7.69
N ASP A 510 18.28 -15.98 8.98
CA ASP A 510 17.05 -16.49 9.62
C ASP A 510 16.45 -15.51 10.63
N ALA A 511 15.17 -15.16 10.44
CA ALA A 511 14.41 -14.25 11.30
C ALA A 511 14.39 -14.68 12.78
N ARG A 512 14.52 -15.97 13.08
CA ARG A 512 14.53 -16.50 14.46
C ARG A 512 15.72 -16.04 15.29
N ASN A 513 16.80 -15.61 14.63
CA ASN A 513 18.01 -15.11 15.28
C ASN A 513 17.99 -13.58 15.48
N PHE A 514 16.84 -12.96 15.24
CA PHE A 514 16.57 -11.53 15.48
C PHE A 514 15.45 -11.37 16.51
N GLN A 515 15.44 -10.23 17.18
CA GLN A 515 14.35 -9.86 18.09
C GLN A 515 14.03 -8.37 17.97
N CYS A 516 12.77 -8.02 18.17
CA CYS A 516 12.36 -6.63 18.24
C CYS A 516 12.83 -6.00 19.56
N ARG A 517 13.64 -4.95 19.49
CA ARG A 517 14.15 -4.21 20.66
C ARG A 517 13.86 -2.73 20.57
#